data_AF-A0A5B1QYE6-F1
#
_entry.id   AF-A0A5B1QYE6-F1
#
_cell.length_a   1.000
_cell.length_b   1.000
_cell.length_c   1.000
_cell.angle_alpha   90.00
_cell.angle_beta   90.00
_cell.angle_gamma   90.00
#
_symmetry.space_group_name_H-M   'P 1'
#
loop_
_entity.id
_entity.type
_entity.pdbx_description
1 polymer ?
#
loop_
_entity_poly.entity_id
_entity_poly.type
_entity_poly.pdbx_seq_one_letter_code
_entity_poly.pdbx_strand_id
1 'polypeptide(L)'
;MEALRRRLAEDQSMYPDLALQGEATVGHIKGTVIGQTWPSRTAIARDGVHKPSVAGIWAGQNYAYSVVISGGYDDDIDDGEIILYTGAGGRGKDEDSAYGGNVPQTEDQSFLNRGNAALRRSCEHRQPVRVIRGLFNREGKVYYRYDGLYDVTSAKLVQGKSGFLICQFRFERRDDQDPLPYIGPPDAIPARPENKPRVRRRRS
;
A
#
# COMPACT_ATOMS: atom_id res chain seq x y z
N MET A 1 27.98 -6.50 -4.77
CA MET A 1 26.59 -5.99 -4.68
C MET A 1 25.56 -7.06 -5.01
N GLU A 2 25.68 -7.77 -6.14
CA GLU A 2 24.70 -8.77 -6.57
C GLU A 2 24.62 -10.05 -5.70
N ALA A 3 25.76 -10.55 -5.23
CA ALA A 3 25.79 -11.64 -4.25
C ALA A 3 25.11 -11.28 -2.91
N LEU A 4 25.22 -10.01 -2.48
CA LEU A 4 24.53 -9.51 -1.28
C LEU A 4 23.03 -9.41 -1.50
N ARG A 5 22.59 -8.90 -2.67
CA ARG A 5 21.18 -8.87 -3.08
C ARG A 5 20.55 -10.26 -3.08
N ARG A 6 21.24 -11.22 -3.69
CA ARG A 6 20.81 -12.62 -3.74
C ARG A 6 20.68 -13.22 -2.34
N ARG A 7 21.67 -12.99 -1.48
CA ARG A 7 21.64 -13.46 -0.09
C ARG A 7 20.50 -12.85 0.73
N LEU A 8 20.24 -11.55 0.59
CA LEU A 8 19.13 -10.87 1.27
C LEU A 8 17.74 -11.32 0.76
N ALA A 9 17.65 -11.73 -0.52
CA ALA A 9 16.44 -12.29 -1.09
C ALA A 9 16.18 -13.74 -0.65
N GLU A 10 17.25 -14.53 -0.47
CA GLU A 10 17.18 -15.95 -0.11
C GLU A 10 17.09 -16.18 1.41
N ASP A 11 17.70 -15.32 2.24
CA ASP A 11 17.77 -15.47 3.70
C ASP A 11 17.05 -14.33 4.44
N GLN A 12 15.77 -14.55 4.73
CA GLN A 12 14.90 -13.57 5.38
C GLN A 12 15.15 -13.43 6.90
N SER A 13 15.91 -14.36 7.51
CA SER A 13 16.23 -14.35 8.95
C SER A 13 17.19 -13.22 9.35
N MET A 14 17.81 -12.56 8.37
CA MET A 14 18.79 -11.49 8.59
C MET A 14 18.20 -10.16 9.07
N TYR A 15 16.88 -10.00 9.08
CA TYR A 15 16.25 -8.73 9.45
C TYR A 15 15.70 -8.78 10.89
N PRO A 16 16.25 -7.96 11.81
CA PRO A 16 15.85 -7.94 13.20
C PRO A 16 14.40 -7.51 13.36
N ASP A 17 13.78 -7.99 14.44
CA ASP A 17 12.44 -7.64 14.82
C ASP A 17 12.39 -6.20 15.38
N LEU A 18 11.97 -5.24 14.56
CA LEU A 18 11.79 -3.85 14.99
C LEU A 18 10.53 -3.70 15.87
N ALA A 19 10.69 -3.36 17.15
CA ALA A 19 9.59 -2.94 18.00
C ALA A 19 9.07 -1.57 17.52
N LEU A 20 7.78 -1.47 17.19
CA LEU A 20 7.15 -0.21 16.75
C LEU A 20 6.21 0.30 17.86
N GLN A 21 5.67 1.52 17.78
CA GLN A 21 4.76 2.08 18.80
C GLN A 21 3.38 2.43 18.21
N GLY A 22 2.29 2.15 18.96
CA GLY A 22 0.96 2.74 18.78
C GLY A 22 -0.24 1.78 18.94
N GLU A 23 -1.26 2.23 19.70
CA GLU A 23 -2.57 1.58 19.86
C GLU A 23 -3.51 1.95 18.70
N ALA A 24 -3.68 1.08 17.71
CA ALA A 24 -4.80 1.20 16.78
C ALA A 24 -5.45 -0.17 16.57
N THR A 25 -6.73 -0.15 16.20
CA THR A 25 -7.52 -1.37 16.04
C THR A 25 -7.12 -2.15 14.79
N VAL A 26 -6.84 -3.44 14.97
CA VAL A 26 -6.72 -4.42 13.88
C VAL A 26 -8.12 -4.80 13.40
N GLY A 27 -8.30 -5.02 12.09
CA GLY A 27 -9.60 -5.36 11.51
C GLY A 27 -10.46 -4.13 11.14
N HIS A 28 -11.78 -4.32 11.08
CA HIS A 28 -12.73 -3.27 10.71
C HIS A 28 -12.78 -2.14 11.74
N ILE A 29 -13.09 -0.92 11.27
CA ILE A 29 -13.42 0.21 12.16
C ILE A 29 -14.94 0.23 12.35
N LYS A 30 -15.39 0.45 13.59
CA LYS A 30 -16.83 0.51 13.92
C LYS A 30 -17.53 1.57 13.07
N GLY A 31 -18.62 1.18 12.41
CA GLY A 31 -19.41 2.07 11.55
C GLY A 31 -18.88 2.22 10.12
N THR A 32 -17.79 1.54 9.77
CA THR A 32 -17.33 1.47 8.38
C THR A 32 -17.95 0.31 7.64
N VAL A 33 -18.28 0.51 6.37
CA VAL A 33 -18.84 -0.50 5.48
C VAL A 33 -17.98 -0.65 4.23
N ILE A 34 -17.97 -1.85 3.66
CA ILE A 34 -17.28 -2.11 2.40
C ILE A 34 -17.91 -1.25 1.30
N GLY A 35 -17.08 -0.60 0.49
CA GLY A 35 -17.50 0.35 -0.53
C GLY A 35 -17.66 1.79 -0.03
N GLN A 36 -17.53 2.06 1.28
CA GLN A 36 -17.51 3.44 1.79
C GLN A 36 -16.39 4.25 1.14
N THR A 37 -16.70 5.49 0.76
CA THR A 37 -15.77 6.37 0.06
C THR A 37 -15.42 7.63 0.85
N TRP A 38 -14.20 8.13 0.66
CA TRP A 38 -13.72 9.41 1.19
C TRP A 38 -13.15 10.28 0.08
N PRO A 39 -13.35 11.60 0.15
CA PRO A 39 -12.80 12.53 -0.85
C PRO A 39 -11.29 12.77 -0.70
N SER A 40 -10.68 12.39 0.42
CA SER A 40 -9.26 12.68 0.70
C SER A 40 -8.67 11.75 1.77
N ARG A 41 -7.33 11.63 1.79
CA ARG A 41 -6.59 10.90 2.86
C ARG A 41 -6.86 11.47 4.25
N THR A 42 -7.02 12.79 4.36
CA THR A 42 -7.38 13.45 5.63
C THR A 42 -8.75 13.01 6.14
N ALA A 43 -9.72 12.81 5.25
CA ALA A 43 -11.04 12.31 5.64
C ALA A 43 -10.98 10.85 6.12
N ILE A 44 -10.16 10.01 5.47
CA ILE A 44 -9.91 8.62 5.90
C ILE A 44 -9.23 8.59 7.29
N ALA A 45 -8.30 9.51 7.53
CA ALA A 45 -7.58 9.63 8.79
C ALA A 45 -8.49 10.08 9.93
N ARG A 46 -9.37 11.07 9.67
CA ARG A 46 -10.38 11.56 10.63
C ARG A 46 -11.31 10.44 11.07
N ASP A 47 -11.70 9.57 10.15
CA ASP A 47 -12.59 8.44 10.42
C ASP A 47 -11.84 7.20 10.94
N GLY A 48 -10.53 7.31 11.19
CA GLY A 48 -9.72 6.27 11.86
C GLY A 48 -9.37 5.05 11.01
N VAL A 49 -9.67 5.05 9.71
CA VAL A 49 -9.43 3.91 8.81
C VAL A 49 -7.96 3.82 8.37
N HIS A 50 -7.36 4.96 8.07
CA HIS A 50 -5.96 5.11 7.67
C HIS A 50 -5.42 6.48 8.09
N LYS A 51 -4.64 6.53 9.18
CA LYS A 51 -4.14 7.78 9.77
C LYS A 51 -3.06 8.52 8.94
N PRO A 52 -2.11 7.85 8.27
CA PRO A 52 -1.09 8.56 7.50
C PRO A 52 -1.70 9.34 6.32
N SER A 53 -1.36 10.63 6.24
CA SER A 53 -1.79 11.50 5.15
C SER A 53 -1.04 11.24 3.84
N VAL A 54 0.18 10.72 3.93
CA VAL A 54 1.08 10.47 2.78
C VAL A 54 1.44 8.99 2.64
N ALA A 55 1.99 8.37 3.68
CA ALA A 55 2.53 7.01 3.61
C ALA A 55 1.47 5.99 3.20
N GLY A 56 1.76 5.10 2.26
CA GLY A 56 0.83 4.07 1.82
C GLY A 56 0.52 3.02 2.90
N ILE A 57 1.44 2.76 3.82
CA ILE A 57 1.30 1.76 4.88
C ILE A 57 1.10 2.46 6.22
N TRP A 58 0.02 2.11 6.94
CA TRP A 58 -0.14 2.48 8.34
C TRP A 58 0.33 1.33 9.24
N ALA A 59 1.55 1.47 9.74
CA ALA A 59 2.16 0.51 10.66
C ALA A 59 1.85 0.83 12.12
N GLY A 60 1.41 -0.18 12.86
CA GLY A 60 1.28 -0.21 14.31
C GLY A 60 2.55 -0.59 15.04
N GLN A 61 2.40 -1.09 16.27
CA GLN A 61 3.49 -1.61 17.10
C GLN A 61 4.00 -2.98 16.62
N ASN A 62 3.06 -3.87 16.32
CA ASN A 62 3.37 -5.24 15.94
C ASN A 62 3.01 -5.53 14.48
N TYR A 63 1.95 -4.91 13.97
CA TYR A 63 1.34 -5.26 12.69
C TYR A 63 1.01 -4.03 11.86
N ALA A 64 0.75 -4.24 10.58
CA ALA A 64 0.18 -3.22 9.71
C ALA A 64 -1.33 -3.17 9.95
N TYR A 65 -1.89 -1.97 10.07
CA TYR A 65 -3.32 -1.78 10.27
C TYR A 65 -4.06 -1.58 8.96
N SER A 66 -3.46 -0.82 8.04
CA SER A 66 -4.07 -0.57 6.74
C SER A 66 -3.05 -0.17 5.68
N VAL A 67 -3.42 -0.41 4.41
CA VAL A 67 -2.69 0.06 3.23
C VAL A 67 -3.58 0.88 2.33
N VAL A 68 -2.99 1.85 1.63
CA VAL A 68 -3.63 2.62 0.56
C VAL A 68 -2.95 2.32 -0.76
N ILE A 69 -3.72 1.84 -1.73
CA ILE A 69 -3.26 1.53 -3.07
C ILE A 69 -3.73 2.64 -3.99
N SER A 70 -2.80 3.48 -4.47
CA SER A 70 -3.12 4.64 -5.32
C SER A 70 -2.24 4.70 -6.58
N GLY A 71 -1.80 3.53 -7.08
CA GLY A 71 -0.94 3.41 -8.25
C GLY A 71 0.42 4.05 -8.04
N GLY A 72 0.95 3.96 -6.82
CA GLY A 72 2.19 4.59 -6.44
C GLY A 72 3.41 3.93 -7.07
N TYR A 73 3.35 2.61 -7.29
CA TYR A 73 4.47 1.78 -7.74
C TYR A 73 4.13 1.06 -9.05
N ASP A 74 5.13 1.00 -9.94
CA ASP A 74 4.99 0.34 -11.24
C ASP A 74 4.86 -1.18 -11.11
N ASP A 75 5.33 -1.74 -9.99
CA ASP A 75 5.32 -3.17 -9.67
C ASP A 75 4.01 -3.65 -9.01
N ASP A 76 3.09 -2.74 -8.68
CA ASP A 76 1.79 -3.12 -8.10
C ASP A 76 0.91 -3.86 -9.12
N ILE A 77 0.27 -4.95 -8.69
CA ILE A 77 -0.77 -5.68 -9.44
C ILE A 77 -2.02 -5.76 -8.57
N ASP A 78 -3.17 -5.39 -9.11
CA ASP A 78 -4.44 -5.36 -8.39
C ASP A 78 -5.54 -6.03 -9.24
N ASP A 79 -5.87 -7.26 -8.85
CA ASP A 79 -6.92 -8.10 -9.44
C ASP A 79 -8.19 -8.13 -8.55
N GLY A 80 -8.35 -7.14 -7.68
CA GLY A 80 -9.48 -7.08 -6.74
C GLY A 80 -9.23 -7.97 -5.52
N GLU A 81 -9.54 -9.26 -5.64
CA GLU A 81 -9.42 -10.23 -4.53
C GLU A 81 -7.96 -10.54 -4.18
N ILE A 82 -7.08 -10.42 -5.17
CA ILE A 82 -5.64 -10.68 -5.05
C ILE A 82 -4.88 -9.41 -5.42
N ILE A 83 -3.89 -9.07 -4.61
CA ILE A 83 -3.05 -7.88 -4.82
C ILE A 83 -1.58 -8.27 -4.61
N LEU A 84 -0.72 -7.87 -5.54
CA LEU A 84 0.72 -7.78 -5.30
C LEU A 84 1.04 -6.32 -5.01
N TYR A 85 1.43 -6.05 -3.78
CA TYR A 85 1.69 -4.70 -3.28
C TYR A 85 3.18 -4.50 -3.04
N THR A 86 3.68 -3.36 -3.50
CA THR A 86 5.07 -2.95 -3.34
C THR A 86 5.27 -2.22 -2.02
N GLY A 87 6.28 -2.65 -1.26
CA GLY A 87 6.69 -2.04 0.00
C GLY A 87 7.13 -0.59 -0.14
N ALA A 88 7.34 0.06 1.01
CA ALA A 88 7.82 1.42 1.07
C ALA A 88 9.36 1.50 1.01
N GLY A 89 9.84 2.65 0.53
CA GLY A 89 11.26 3.00 0.53
C GLY A 89 11.95 2.81 -0.81
N GLY A 90 13.22 3.18 -0.82
CA GLY A 90 14.10 3.14 -1.98
C GLY A 90 13.71 4.02 -3.16
N ARG A 91 13.02 5.11 -2.88
CA ARG A 91 12.70 6.18 -3.82
C ARG A 91 13.41 7.46 -3.40
N GLY A 92 13.78 8.26 -4.39
CA GLY A 92 14.24 9.63 -4.16
C GLY A 92 13.19 10.50 -3.47
N LYS A 93 13.61 11.67 -2.97
CA LYS A 93 12.69 12.72 -2.56
C LYS A 93 12.35 13.53 -3.81
N ASP A 94 11.07 13.67 -4.11
CA ASP A 94 10.60 14.69 -5.05
C ASP A 94 10.03 15.83 -4.22
N GLU A 95 10.70 16.97 -4.27
CA GLU A 95 10.34 18.18 -3.51
C GLU A 95 8.99 18.77 -3.96
N ASP A 96 8.56 18.48 -5.20
CA ASP A 96 7.33 19.01 -5.80
C ASP A 96 6.13 18.07 -5.68
N SER A 97 6.33 16.84 -5.21
CA SER A 97 5.28 15.84 -5.09
C SER A 97 4.87 15.63 -3.63
N ALA A 98 3.80 16.31 -3.22
CA ALA A 98 3.18 16.15 -1.89
C ALA A 98 2.67 14.70 -1.60
N TYR A 99 2.64 13.83 -2.60
CA TYR A 99 2.05 12.47 -2.52
C TYR A 99 2.98 11.35 -2.99
N GLY A 100 4.30 11.58 -3.09
CA GLY A 100 5.25 10.58 -3.60
C GLY A 100 4.86 10.03 -4.99
N GLY A 101 4.30 10.87 -5.84
CA GLY A 101 3.86 10.54 -7.19
C GLY A 101 5.05 10.15 -8.05
N ASN A 102 4.97 8.97 -8.67
CA ASN A 102 5.81 8.47 -9.76
C ASN A 102 7.32 8.76 -9.62
N VAL A 103 7.84 8.80 -8.39
CA VAL A 103 9.28 8.90 -8.17
C VAL A 103 9.87 7.52 -8.43
N PRO A 104 10.83 7.39 -9.36
CA PRO A 104 11.44 6.10 -9.66
C PRO A 104 12.08 5.49 -8.42
N GLN A 105 12.12 4.16 -8.39
CA GLN A 105 12.96 3.42 -7.47
C GLN A 105 14.42 3.71 -7.81
N THR A 106 15.22 4.10 -6.81
CA THR A 106 16.64 4.48 -6.95
C THR A 106 17.59 3.62 -6.12
N GLU A 107 17.06 2.81 -5.21
CA GLU A 107 17.83 1.92 -4.34
C GLU A 107 17.00 0.71 -3.90
N ASP A 108 17.65 -0.30 -3.34
CA ASP A 108 17.00 -1.52 -2.85
C ASP A 108 16.13 -1.21 -1.61
N GLN A 109 14.90 -1.74 -1.60
CA GLN A 109 14.06 -1.74 -0.41
C GLN A 109 14.55 -2.75 0.62
N SER A 110 14.04 -2.60 1.84
CA SER A 110 14.42 -3.45 2.97
C SER A 110 13.26 -3.67 3.93
N PHE A 111 13.24 -4.84 4.57
CA PHE A 111 12.36 -5.13 5.70
C PHE A 111 12.78 -4.39 7.00
N LEU A 112 13.89 -3.65 6.99
CA LEU A 112 14.21 -2.66 8.03
C LEU A 112 13.30 -1.43 7.97
N ASN A 113 12.64 -1.19 6.83
CA ASN A 113 11.63 -0.14 6.77
C ASN A 113 10.46 -0.51 7.69
N ARG A 114 10.06 0.42 8.55
CA ARG A 114 8.98 0.23 9.54
C ARG A 114 7.68 -0.31 8.94
N GLY A 115 7.25 0.20 7.78
CA GLY A 115 6.04 -0.25 7.11
C GLY A 115 6.17 -1.68 6.59
N ASN A 116 7.32 -1.99 5.99
CA ASN A 116 7.59 -3.32 5.43
C ASN A 116 7.72 -4.37 6.54
N ALA A 117 8.40 -4.05 7.64
CA ALA A 117 8.49 -4.90 8.83
C ALA A 117 7.10 -5.24 9.38
N ALA A 118 6.22 -4.24 9.50
CA ALA A 118 4.88 -4.42 10.04
C ALA A 118 4.00 -5.30 9.13
N LEU A 119 4.10 -5.15 7.80
CA LEU A 119 3.42 -6.04 6.85
C LEU A 119 3.97 -7.47 6.91
N ARG A 120 5.29 -7.64 7.04
CA ARG A 120 5.90 -8.95 7.20
C ARG A 120 5.38 -9.68 8.44
N ARG A 121 5.34 -8.99 9.59
CA ARG A 121 4.74 -9.55 10.81
C ARG A 121 3.26 -9.86 10.66
N SER A 122 2.52 -9.03 9.91
CA SER A 122 1.11 -9.32 9.62
C SER A 122 0.95 -10.60 8.81
N CYS A 123 1.90 -10.89 7.90
CA CYS A 123 1.99 -12.16 7.18
C CYS A 123 2.27 -13.34 8.13
N GLU A 124 3.30 -13.22 8.97
CA GLU A 124 3.72 -14.27 9.91
C GLU A 124 2.62 -14.63 10.92
N HIS A 125 1.88 -13.63 11.39
CA HIS A 125 0.86 -13.77 12.42
C HIS A 125 -0.59 -13.75 11.89
N ARG A 126 -0.76 -13.80 10.56
CA ARG A 126 -2.07 -13.80 9.86
C ARG A 126 -3.01 -12.69 10.35
N GLN A 127 -2.46 -11.50 10.58
CA GLN A 127 -3.24 -10.35 11.02
C GLN A 127 -3.87 -9.66 9.82
N PRO A 128 -5.19 -9.37 9.86
CA PRO A 128 -5.87 -8.74 8.74
C PRO A 128 -5.43 -7.28 8.58
N VAL A 129 -5.27 -6.87 7.32
CA VAL A 129 -4.92 -5.51 6.95
C VAL A 129 -6.08 -4.91 6.16
N ARG A 130 -6.52 -3.71 6.56
CA ARG A 130 -7.53 -2.96 5.79
C ARG A 130 -6.94 -2.48 4.47
N VAL A 131 -7.64 -2.71 3.37
CA VAL A 131 -7.25 -2.19 2.05
C VAL A 131 -8.15 -1.03 1.65
N ILE A 132 -7.53 0.07 1.27
CA ILE A 132 -8.19 1.26 0.75
C ILE A 132 -7.66 1.52 -0.65
N ARG A 133 -8.54 1.58 -1.65
CA ARG A 133 -8.15 1.87 -3.05
C ARG A 133 -8.37 3.34 -3.38
N GLY A 134 -7.38 3.96 -4.00
CA GLY A 134 -7.51 5.23 -4.69
C GLY A 134 -8.15 5.01 -6.07
N LEU A 135 -9.17 5.79 -6.36
CA LEU A 135 -9.94 5.74 -7.62
C LEU A 135 -10.06 7.16 -8.16
N PHE A 136 -10.05 7.31 -9.48
CA PHE A 136 -10.34 8.57 -10.15
C PHE A 136 -11.79 8.59 -10.64
N ASN A 137 -12.45 9.73 -10.55
CA ASN A 137 -13.70 9.96 -11.28
C ASN A 137 -13.40 10.38 -12.74
N ARG A 138 -14.44 10.54 -13.56
CA ARG A 138 -14.33 11.02 -14.95
C ARG A 138 -13.61 12.36 -15.12
N GLU A 139 -13.61 13.20 -14.08
CA GLU A 139 -12.94 14.50 -14.07
C GLU A 139 -11.45 14.41 -13.67
N GLY A 140 -10.96 13.20 -13.39
CA GLY A 140 -9.59 12.97 -12.92
C GLY A 140 -9.37 13.32 -11.44
N LYS A 141 -10.44 13.57 -10.67
CA LYS A 141 -10.36 13.80 -9.23
C LYS A 141 -10.27 12.46 -8.49
N VAL A 142 -9.27 12.34 -7.61
CA VAL A 142 -9.09 11.16 -6.78
C VAL A 142 -10.09 11.12 -5.62
N TYR A 143 -10.60 9.94 -5.32
CA TYR A 143 -11.30 9.59 -4.09
C TYR A 143 -10.81 8.21 -3.62
N TYR A 144 -11.16 7.82 -2.40
CA TYR A 144 -10.66 6.59 -1.77
C TYR A 144 -11.82 5.72 -1.34
N ARG A 145 -11.74 4.41 -1.56
CA ARG A 145 -12.78 3.44 -1.21
C ARG A 145 -12.23 2.36 -0.29
N TYR A 146 -12.96 2.02 0.76
CA TYR A 146 -12.59 0.91 1.65
C TYR A 146 -13.11 -0.40 1.07
N ASP A 147 -12.18 -1.34 0.83
CA ASP A 147 -12.47 -2.58 0.10
C ASP A 147 -12.39 -3.83 0.98
N GLY A 148 -12.28 -3.63 2.30
CA GLY A 148 -12.37 -4.68 3.29
C GLY A 148 -11.01 -5.10 3.87
N LEU A 149 -11.00 -6.29 4.46
CA LEU A 149 -9.86 -6.93 5.10
C LEU A 149 -9.20 -7.95 4.17
N TYR A 150 -7.87 -7.94 4.18
CA TYR A 150 -7.04 -8.86 3.41
C TYR A 150 -6.01 -9.48 4.35
N ASP A 151 -5.72 -10.75 4.14
CA ASP A 151 -4.58 -11.42 4.75
C ASP A 151 -3.35 -11.23 3.87
N VAL A 152 -2.21 -10.94 4.48
CA VAL A 152 -0.92 -10.99 3.79
C VAL A 152 -0.47 -12.43 3.77
N THR A 153 -0.43 -13.06 2.59
CA THR A 153 -0.12 -14.50 2.45
C THR A 153 1.33 -14.75 2.05
N SER A 154 2.05 -13.71 1.61
CA SER A 154 3.48 -13.79 1.32
C SER A 154 4.14 -12.43 1.50
N ALA A 155 5.36 -12.43 2.05
CA ALA A 155 6.27 -11.29 2.11
C ALA A 155 7.65 -11.72 1.60
N LYS A 156 8.12 -11.12 0.50
CA LYS A 156 9.39 -11.52 -0.15
C LYS A 156 10.16 -10.30 -0.63
N LEU A 157 11.48 -10.45 -0.73
CA LEU A 157 12.33 -9.49 -1.41
C LEU A 157 12.57 -10.01 -2.83
N VAL A 158 12.16 -9.24 -3.85
CA VAL A 158 12.24 -9.63 -5.27
C VAL A 158 12.84 -8.52 -6.09
N GLN A 159 13.39 -8.83 -7.27
CA GLN A 159 13.86 -7.81 -8.19
C GLN A 159 12.65 -7.14 -8.87
N GLY A 160 12.48 -5.83 -8.66
CA GLY A 160 11.45 -5.03 -9.31
C GLY A 160 11.81 -4.65 -10.75
N LYS A 161 10.85 -4.06 -11.47
CA LYS A 161 11.00 -3.64 -12.89
C LYS A 161 12.16 -2.67 -13.15
N SER A 162 12.54 -1.89 -12.13
CA SER A 162 13.67 -0.95 -12.18
C SER A 162 15.04 -1.61 -11.97
N GLY A 163 15.09 -2.91 -11.66
CA GLY A 163 16.32 -3.65 -11.37
C GLY A 163 16.78 -3.58 -9.90
N PHE A 164 16.12 -2.78 -9.06
CA PHE A 164 16.33 -2.74 -7.61
C PHE A 164 15.47 -3.78 -6.90
N LEU A 165 15.90 -4.21 -5.71
CA LEU A 165 15.08 -5.08 -4.88
C LEU A 165 13.88 -4.32 -4.29
N ILE A 166 12.71 -4.96 -4.27
CA ILE A 166 11.47 -4.47 -3.68
C ILE A 166 10.94 -5.47 -2.65
N CYS A 167 10.35 -4.98 -1.56
CA CYS A 167 9.57 -5.81 -0.65
C CYS A 167 8.20 -6.05 -1.29
N GLN A 168 7.97 -7.23 -1.86
CA GLN A 168 6.68 -7.60 -2.44
C GLN A 168 5.81 -8.33 -1.40
N PHE A 169 4.56 -7.90 -1.31
CA PHE A 169 3.55 -8.49 -0.45
C PHE A 169 2.38 -9.00 -1.27
N ARG A 170 1.98 -10.25 -1.05
CA ARG A 170 0.75 -10.81 -1.62
C ARG A 170 -0.37 -10.66 -0.61
N PHE A 171 -1.43 -9.99 -1.01
CA PHE A 171 -2.66 -9.89 -0.24
C PHE A 171 -3.74 -10.75 -0.89
N GLU A 172 -4.49 -11.44 -0.05
CA GLU A 172 -5.68 -12.20 -0.44
C GLU A 172 -6.84 -11.72 0.42
N ARG A 173 -7.95 -11.36 -0.22
CA ARG A 173 -9.12 -10.87 0.48
C ARG A 173 -9.73 -11.99 1.33
N ARG A 174 -10.27 -11.63 2.49
CA ARG A 174 -11.04 -12.58 3.29
C ARG A 174 -12.45 -12.78 2.75
N ASP A 175 -12.96 -13.99 2.90
CA ASP A 175 -14.30 -14.38 2.46
C ASP A 175 -15.41 -14.02 3.48
N ASP A 176 -15.04 -13.68 4.72
CA ASP A 176 -15.95 -13.45 5.86
C ASP A 176 -16.53 -12.03 5.93
N GLN A 177 -16.71 -11.39 4.78
CA GLN A 177 -17.17 -10.00 4.66
C GLN A 177 -17.98 -9.79 3.38
N ASP A 178 -18.69 -8.66 3.27
CA ASP A 178 -19.49 -8.34 2.08
C ASP A 178 -18.64 -8.43 0.79
N PRO A 179 -19.22 -8.77 -0.36
CA PRO A 179 -18.47 -8.88 -1.62
C PRO A 179 -17.78 -7.56 -1.97
N LEU A 180 -16.70 -7.63 -2.77
CA LEU A 180 -16.12 -6.42 -3.32
C LEU A 180 -17.19 -5.61 -4.07
N PRO A 181 -17.25 -4.30 -3.86
CA PRO A 181 -18.14 -3.47 -4.66
C PRO A 181 -17.69 -3.57 -6.11
N TYR A 182 -18.64 -3.78 -7.03
CA TYR A 182 -18.40 -3.64 -8.46
C TYR A 182 -17.60 -2.35 -8.71
N ILE A 183 -16.66 -2.39 -9.66
CA ILE A 183 -15.68 -1.31 -9.91
C ILE A 183 -16.41 0.04 -10.01
N GLY A 184 -16.41 0.76 -8.87
CA GLY A 184 -17.16 1.98 -8.55
C GLY A 184 -18.57 2.17 -9.15
N PRO A 185 -19.13 3.40 -9.04
CA PRO A 185 -20.07 3.87 -10.06
C PRO A 185 -19.43 3.71 -11.46
N PRO A 186 -20.19 3.70 -12.57
CA PRO A 186 -19.71 3.46 -13.95
C PRO A 186 -18.56 4.36 -14.46
N ASP A 187 -18.05 5.23 -13.60
CA ASP A 187 -17.18 6.38 -13.82
C ASP A 187 -15.85 6.25 -13.08
N ALA A 188 -15.66 5.16 -12.31
CA ALA A 188 -14.49 4.93 -11.48
C ALA A 188 -13.35 4.32 -12.29
N ILE A 189 -12.20 5.01 -12.30
CA ILE A 189 -11.00 4.56 -12.97
C ILE A 189 -9.98 4.17 -11.89
N PRO A 190 -9.49 2.92 -11.86
CA PRO A 190 -8.46 2.50 -10.89
C PRO A 190 -7.23 3.40 -10.98
N ALA A 191 -6.71 3.82 -9.83
CA ALA A 191 -5.47 4.58 -9.78
C ALA A 191 -4.29 3.65 -10.11
N ARG A 192 -3.95 3.56 -11.39
CA ARG A 192 -2.75 2.93 -11.93
C ARG A 192 -1.82 4.00 -12.50
N PRO A 193 -0.49 3.79 -12.57
CA PRO A 193 0.44 4.78 -13.09
C PRO A 193 0.01 5.38 -14.46
N GLU A 194 -0.52 4.55 -15.35
CA GLU A 194 -1.01 4.91 -16.68
C GLU A 194 -2.28 5.77 -16.69
N ASN A 195 -3.09 5.68 -15.63
CA ASN A 195 -4.38 6.36 -15.52
C ASN A 195 -4.31 7.68 -14.75
N LYS A 196 -3.15 8.03 -14.17
CA LYS A 196 -3.01 9.26 -13.41
C LYS A 196 -3.12 10.48 -14.34
N PRO A 197 -3.87 11.53 -13.96
CA PRO A 197 -3.91 12.76 -14.73
C PRO A 197 -2.50 13.35 -14.81
N ARG A 198 -2.04 13.64 -16.03
CA ARG A 198 -0.75 14.30 -16.26
C ARG A 198 -0.78 15.67 -15.59
N VAL A 199 0.09 15.90 -14.61
CA VAL A 199 0.30 17.24 -14.05
C VAL A 199 0.74 18.14 -15.20
N ARG A 200 -0.13 19.05 -15.63
CA ARG A 200 0.27 20.11 -16.56
C ARG A 200 1.28 20.96 -15.79
N ARG A 201 2.57 20.79 -16.10
CA ARG A 201 3.60 21.73 -15.65
C ARG A 201 3.12 23.12 -16.07
N ARG A 202 2.82 23.99 -15.10
CA ARG A 202 2.64 25.41 -15.39
C ARG A 202 3.97 25.84 -16.02
N ARG A 203 3.94 26.16 -17.31
CA ARG A 203 5.07 26.85 -17.93
C ARG A 203 5.14 28.19 -17.23
N SER A 204 6.11 28.34 -16.33
CA SER A 204 6.63 29.62 -15.87
C SER A 204 7.36 30.30 -17.03
#